data_AF-A0A1A2RH70-F1
#
_entry.id   AF-A0A1A2RH70-F1
#
_cell.length_a   1.000
_cell.length_b   1.000
_cell.length_c   1.000
_cell.angle_alpha   90.00
_cell.angle_beta   90.00
_cell.angle_gamma   90.00
#
_symmetry.space_group_name_H-M   'P 1'
#
loop_
_entity.id
_entity.type
_entity.pdbx_description
1 polymer ?
#
loop_
_entity_poly.entity_id
_entity_poly.type
_entity_poly.pdbx_seq_one_letter_code
_entity_poly.pdbx_strand_id
1 'polypeptide(L)'
;MPNVESDDVVDPGDAAIQALAALTAERTCDEEKRDMLMDFILTAPPLVEWPPDWREILMDACRFIINLAEDLRLKGKINDGGDE
;
A
#
# COMPACT_ATOMS: atom_id res chain seq x y z
N MET A 1 -36.25 15.49 -10.19
CA MET A 1 -34.85 15.56 -9.74
C MET A 1 -34.40 14.12 -9.53
N PRO A 2 -33.43 13.58 -10.27
CA PRO A 2 -32.87 12.28 -9.94
C PRO A 2 -31.86 12.44 -8.80
N ASN A 3 -32.02 11.58 -7.80
CA ASN A 3 -31.27 11.50 -6.56
C ASN A 3 -29.79 11.19 -6.85
N VAL A 4 -28.88 12.15 -6.67
CA VAL A 4 -27.44 12.03 -6.94
C VAL A 4 -26.65 12.02 -5.65
N GLU A 5 -26.90 11.07 -4.74
CA GLU A 5 -26.29 11.15 -3.41
C GLU A 5 -25.82 9.79 -2.90
N SER A 6 -24.48 9.66 -2.82
CA SER A 6 -23.72 8.83 -1.87
C SER A 6 -23.41 7.36 -2.16
N ASP A 7 -22.95 7.02 -3.36
CA ASP A 7 -22.24 5.73 -3.60
C ASP A 7 -20.74 5.90 -3.88
N ASP A 8 -20.25 7.14 -3.95
CA ASP A 8 -18.86 7.46 -4.34
C ASP A 8 -17.91 7.59 -3.13
N VAL A 9 -18.20 6.85 -2.06
CA VAL A 9 -17.31 6.78 -0.88
C VAL A 9 -16.45 5.54 -1.05
N VAL A 10 -15.23 5.73 -1.57
CA VAL A 10 -14.21 4.68 -1.58
C VAL A 10 -13.96 4.24 -0.14
N ASP A 11 -14.03 2.92 0.10
CA ASP A 11 -13.72 2.37 1.42
C ASP A 11 -12.30 2.83 1.84
N PRO A 12 -12.10 3.25 3.10
CA PRO A 12 -10.81 3.75 3.55
C PRO A 12 -9.68 2.71 3.41
N GLY A 13 -9.98 1.41 3.46
CA GLY A 13 -9.03 0.34 3.20
C GLY A 13 -8.63 0.29 1.72
N ASP A 14 -9.60 0.39 0.82
CA ASP A 14 -9.35 0.48 -0.62
C ASP A 14 -8.53 1.73 -0.99
N ALA A 15 -8.87 2.88 -0.41
CA ALA A 15 -8.12 4.11 -0.61
C ALA A 15 -6.66 3.99 -0.12
N ALA A 16 -6.43 3.29 1.01
CA ALA A 16 -5.08 3.06 1.52
C ALA A 16 -4.26 2.15 0.59
N ILE A 17 -4.87 1.12 0.01
CA ILE A 17 -4.22 0.22 -0.96
C ILE A 17 -3.88 0.97 -2.25
N GLN A 18 -4.82 1.76 -2.77
CA GLN A 18 -4.60 2.59 -3.95
C GLN A 18 -3.47 3.61 -3.71
N ALA A 19 -3.44 4.27 -2.55
CA ALA A 19 -2.36 5.19 -2.18
C ALA A 19 -1.01 4.46 -2.08
N LEU A 20 -0.97 3.28 -1.47
CA LEU A 20 0.25 2.47 -1.37
C LEU A 20 0.77 2.07 -2.76
N ALA A 21 -0.11 1.60 -3.65
CA ALA A 21 0.26 1.24 -5.01
C ALA A 21 0.75 2.46 -5.81
N ALA A 22 0.09 3.61 -5.69
CA ALA A 22 0.48 4.85 -6.37
C ALA A 22 1.86 5.34 -5.91
N LEU A 23 2.11 5.34 -4.59
CA LEU A 23 3.42 5.70 -4.02
C LEU A 23 4.51 4.72 -4.47
N THR A 24 4.19 3.44 -4.55
CA THR A 24 5.13 2.41 -5.03
C THR A 24 5.44 2.63 -6.52
N ALA A 25 4.43 2.92 -7.33
CA ALA A 25 4.59 3.19 -8.76
C ALA A 25 5.43 4.45 -9.02
N GLU A 26 5.21 5.54 -8.27
CA GLU A 26 6.02 6.78 -8.36
C GLU A 26 7.51 6.51 -8.10
N ARG A 27 7.83 5.56 -7.22
CA ARG A 27 9.21 5.21 -6.86
C ARG A 27 9.79 4.06 -7.69
N THR A 28 9.03 3.49 -8.62
CA THR A 28 9.46 2.38 -9.46
C THR A 28 10.00 2.90 -10.80
N CYS A 29 11.31 2.73 -11.03
CA CYS A 29 11.96 3.11 -12.29
C CYS A 29 11.68 2.14 -13.46
N ASP A 30 11.19 0.94 -13.13
CA ASP A 30 10.85 -0.11 -14.07
C ASP A 30 9.45 0.17 -14.66
N GLU A 31 9.41 0.55 -15.93
CA GLU A 31 8.17 1.02 -16.58
C GLU A 31 7.10 -0.07 -16.66
N GLU A 32 7.48 -1.32 -16.90
CA GLU A 32 6.54 -2.45 -16.95
C GLU A 32 5.89 -2.69 -15.59
N LYS A 33 6.68 -2.62 -14.51
CA LYS A 33 6.17 -2.77 -13.15
C LYS A 33 5.32 -1.58 -12.71
N ARG A 34 5.69 -0.37 -13.11
CA ARG A 34 4.90 0.84 -12.86
C ARG A 34 3.54 0.73 -13.54
N ASP A 35 3.50 0.29 -14.80
CA ASP A 35 2.26 0.12 -15.55
C ASP A 35 1.39 -0.99 -14.94
N MET A 36 2.00 -2.09 -14.48
CA MET A 36 1.30 -3.13 -13.73
C MET A 36 0.66 -2.60 -12.44
N LEU A 37 1.35 -1.73 -11.70
CA LEU A 37 0.80 -1.11 -10.48
C LEU A 37 -0.34 -0.14 -10.79
N MET A 38 -0.26 0.61 -11.90
CA MET A 38 -1.34 1.48 -12.35
C MET A 38 -2.55 0.67 -12.82
N ASP A 39 -2.33 -0.42 -13.55
CA ASP A 39 -3.40 -1.33 -13.96
C ASP A 39 -4.08 -1.96 -12.75
N PHE A 40 -3.31 -2.33 -11.73
CA PHE A 40 -3.84 -2.83 -10.46
C PHE A 40 -4.73 -1.79 -9.76
N ILE A 41 -4.32 -0.53 -9.67
CA ILE A 41 -5.13 0.54 -9.06
C ILE A 41 -6.48 0.72 -9.77
N LEU A 42 -6.50 0.54 -11.09
CA LEU A 42 -7.67 0.78 -11.93
C LEU A 42 -8.60 -0.44 -12.05
N THR A 43 -8.07 -1.64 -11.88
CA THR A 43 -8.80 -2.89 -12.19
C THR A 43 -9.05 -3.77 -10.97
N ALA A 44 -8.37 -3.53 -9.85
CA ALA A 44 -8.58 -4.32 -8.65
C ALA A 44 -10.01 -4.12 -8.12
N PRO A 45 -10.72 -5.22 -7.79
CA PRO A 45 -12.00 -5.11 -7.11
C PRO A 45 -11.80 -4.52 -5.70
N PRO A 46 -12.87 -4.05 -5.04
CA PRO A 46 -12.80 -3.61 -3.65
C PRO A 46 -12.26 -4.71 -2.71
N LEU A 47 -11.54 -4.34 -1.66
CA LEU A 47 -10.87 -5.24 -0.72
C LEU A 47 -11.83 -6.24 -0.08
N VAL A 48 -13.09 -5.85 0.11
CA VAL A 48 -14.15 -6.73 0.66
C VAL A 48 -14.43 -7.93 -0.24
N GLU A 49 -14.24 -7.78 -1.55
CA GLU A 49 -14.45 -8.81 -2.57
C GLU A 49 -13.22 -9.69 -2.79
N TRP A 50 -12.07 -9.32 -2.23
CA TRP A 50 -10.83 -10.07 -2.45
C TRP A 50 -10.92 -11.47 -1.84
N PRO A 51 -10.35 -12.49 -2.52
CA PRO A 51 -10.17 -13.81 -1.94
C PRO A 51 -9.40 -13.74 -0.61
N PRO A 52 -9.67 -14.66 0.35
CA PRO A 52 -8.94 -14.71 1.62
C PRO A 52 -7.42 -14.78 1.44
N ASP A 53 -6.95 -15.59 0.49
CA ASP A 53 -5.52 -15.77 0.21
C ASP A 53 -4.84 -14.44 -0.18
N TRP A 54 -5.52 -13.58 -0.93
CA TRP A 54 -4.98 -12.29 -1.36
C TRP A 54 -4.93 -11.30 -0.20
N ARG A 55 -5.93 -11.34 0.68
CA ARG A 55 -5.93 -10.55 1.92
C ARG A 55 -4.82 -10.99 2.86
N GLU A 56 -4.53 -12.29 2.94
CA GLU A 56 -3.42 -12.82 3.73
C GLU A 56 -2.06 -12.35 3.19
N ILE A 57 -1.85 -12.40 1.88
CA ILE A 57 -0.64 -11.87 1.23
C ILE A 57 -0.46 -10.38 1.53
N LEU A 58 -1.53 -9.59 1.45
CA LEU A 58 -1.49 -8.16 1.78
C LEU A 58 -1.11 -7.94 3.24
N MET A 59 -1.70 -8.70 4.17
CA MET A 59 -1.36 -8.62 5.59
C MET A 59 0.11 -8.97 5.86
N ASP A 60 0.63 -9.99 5.18
CA ASP A 60 2.04 -10.38 5.27
C ASP A 60 2.97 -9.28 4.77
N ALA A 61 2.63 -8.65 3.64
CA ALA A 61 3.38 -7.52 3.12
C ALA A 61 3.38 -6.33 4.10
N CYS A 62 2.22 -5.96 4.65
CA CYS A 62 2.12 -4.90 5.65
C CYS A 62 2.97 -5.21 6.89
N ARG A 63 2.91 -6.44 7.40
CA ARG A 63 3.71 -6.89 8.55
C ARG A 63 5.21 -6.84 8.27
N PHE A 64 5.62 -7.25 7.07
CA PHE A 64 7.01 -7.14 6.63
C PHE A 64 7.49 -5.68 6.61
N ILE A 65 6.69 -4.77 6.03
CA ILE A 65 7.03 -3.34 5.96
C ILE A 65 7.15 -2.72 7.36
N ILE A 66 6.24 -3.04 8.28
CA ILE A 66 6.30 -2.56 9.66
C ILE A 66 7.58 -3.05 10.34
N ASN A 67 7.87 -4.35 10.26
CA ASN A 67 9.07 -4.93 10.85
C ASN A 67 10.34 -4.31 10.26
N LEU A 68 10.37 -4.07 8.95
CA LEU A 68 11.49 -3.41 8.27
C LEU A 68 11.68 -1.97 8.77
N ALA A 69 10.59 -1.21 8.92
CA ALA A 69 10.65 0.15 9.44
C ALA A 69 11.16 0.18 10.90
N GLU A 70 10.74 -0.78 11.73
CA GLU A 70 11.24 -0.91 13.10
C GLU A 70 12.72 -1.28 13.15
N ASP A 71 13.17 -2.25 12.34
CA ASP A 71 14.56 -2.65 12.25
C ASP A 71 15.47 -1.49 11.80
N LEU A 72 15.06 -0.76 10.75
CA LEU A 72 15.77 0.43 10.28
C LEU A 72 15.83 1.52 11.35
N ARG A 73 14.74 1.73 12.12
CA ARG A 73 14.73 2.69 13.23
C ARG A 73 15.66 2.28 14.37
N LEU A 74 15.72 0.99 14.70
CA LEU A 74 16.64 0.45 15.70
C LEU A 74 18.09 0.60 15.22
N LYS A 75 18.37 0.29 13.97
CA LYS A 75 19.70 0.44 13.37
C LYS A 75 20.15 1.91 13.29
N GLY A 76 19.24 2.83 12.98
CA GLY A 76 19.49 4.26 13.02
C GLY A 76 19.84 4.77 14.43
N LYS A 77 19.17 4.26 15.47
CA LYS A 77 19.48 4.58 16.87
C LYS A 77 20.85 4.06 17.33
N ILE A 78 21.31 2.93 16.79
CA ILE A 78 22.63 2.36 17.12
C ILE A 78 23.75 3.24 16.54
N ASN A 79 23.53 3.87 15.37
CA ASN A 79 24.52 4.75 14.74
C ASN A 79 24.55 6.18 15.29
N ASP A 80 23.55 6.61 16.06
CA ASP A 80 23.48 7.96 16.65
C ASP A 80 24.19 8.07 18.02
N GLY A 81 24.57 6.94 18.62
CA GLY A 81 25.22 6.86 19.93
C GLY A 81 26.75 6.79 19.90
N GLY A 82 27.39 7.22 18.80
CA GLY A 82 28.80 6.98 18.49
C GLY A 82 29.72 8.20 18.44
N ASP A 83 29.35 9.32 19.07
CA ASP A 83 30.23 10.49 19.21
C ASP A 83 30.19 11.01 20.65
N GLU A 84 31.05 10.46 21.51
CA GLU A 84 31.59 11.11 22.72
C GLU A 84 33.12 10.98 22.73
#